data_AF-A0A497FIS9-F1
#
_entry.id   AF-A0A497FIS9-F1
#
_cell.length_a   1.000
_cell.length_b   1.000
_cell.length_c   1.000
_cell.angle_alpha   90.00
_cell.angle_beta   90.00
_cell.angle_gamma   90.00
#
_symmetry.space_group_name_H-M   'P 1'
#
loop_
_entity.id
_entity.type
_entity.pdbx_description
1 polymer ?
#
loop_
_entity_poly.entity_id
_entity_poly.type
_entity_poly.pdbx_seq_one_letter_code
_entity_poly.pdbx_strand_id
1 'polypeptide(L)'
;MFKIAEERVKPIAEALKENVDFINLLEERDQQYLAVRKILSSLNDLKKACFIVVGVASVSYMLASKGEEHWRALSDYVEKKKTLSPGDILEGFVEESKSLARFRTSRLKRISLLIGASSEFEAGFDEFIRDLNRFRSFMACVLKAGLENKTIVFSVKMFYYVLKAAGFKVSIPSKIPIPVDCRVALVSLTSGLIKHPLGYSSAAVNELRTRHPKLVRNAWSRVCELARVPPLRVDALLWIVGGFLEQAGFEYEQALKLIENWLRIRLSVKWRNLIKELAYQVIETRDIHFL
;
A
#
# COMPACT_ATOMS: atom_id res chain seq x y z
N MET A 1 17.05 -4.10 -20.61
CA MET A 1 16.65 -2.85 -19.94
C MET A 1 15.16 -2.91 -19.61
N PHE A 2 14.74 -2.40 -18.45
CA PHE A 2 13.31 -2.33 -18.11
C PHE A 2 12.57 -1.40 -19.06
N LYS A 3 11.38 -1.82 -19.53
CA LYS A 3 10.50 -0.99 -20.36
C LYS A 3 9.04 -1.24 -20.03
N ILE A 4 8.20 -0.22 -20.21
CA ILE A 4 6.75 -0.38 -20.17
C ILE A 4 6.34 -1.18 -21.41
N ALA A 5 5.53 -2.21 -21.22
CA ALA A 5 4.87 -2.93 -22.31
C ALA A 5 3.53 -2.24 -22.61
N GLU A 6 3.51 -1.37 -23.62
CA GLU A 6 2.31 -0.60 -23.97
C GLU A 6 1.12 -1.51 -24.28
N GLU A 7 1.37 -2.68 -24.87
CA GLU A 7 0.37 -3.71 -25.16
C GLU A 7 -0.30 -4.29 -23.90
N ARG A 8 0.32 -4.13 -22.72
CA ARG A 8 -0.25 -4.58 -21.43
C ARG A 8 -1.01 -3.50 -20.68
N VAL A 9 -0.86 -2.23 -21.05
CA VAL A 9 -1.52 -1.12 -20.36
C VAL A 9 -3.04 -1.23 -20.49
N LYS A 10 -3.55 -1.41 -21.72
CA LYS A 10 -4.99 -1.43 -22.01
C LYS A 10 -5.72 -2.65 -21.38
N PRO A 11 -5.26 -3.90 -21.56
CA PRO A 11 -5.92 -5.06 -20.96
C PRO A 11 -6.03 -4.98 -19.44
N ILE A 12 -4.96 -4.56 -18.75
CA ILE A 12 -4.97 -4.39 -17.29
C ILE A 12 -5.95 -3.28 -16.89
N ALA A 13 -5.97 -2.15 -17.62
CA ALA A 13 -6.87 -1.04 -17.31
C ALA A 13 -8.35 -1.41 -17.49
N GLU A 14 -8.70 -2.15 -18.55
CA GLU A 14 -10.06 -2.64 -18.79
C GLU A 14 -10.48 -3.61 -17.67
N ALA A 15 -9.62 -4.58 -17.32
CA ALA A 15 -9.87 -5.49 -16.22
C ALA A 15 -10.04 -4.75 -14.88
N LEU A 16 -9.26 -3.70 -14.60
CA LEU A 16 -9.43 -2.89 -13.38
C LEU A 16 -10.77 -2.15 -13.37
N LYS A 17 -11.14 -1.53 -14.49
CA LYS A 17 -12.37 -0.73 -14.64
C LYS A 17 -13.62 -1.58 -14.39
N GLU A 18 -13.63 -2.83 -14.84
CA GLU A 18 -14.75 -3.77 -14.67
C GLU A 18 -14.86 -4.36 -13.25
N ASN A 19 -13.81 -4.24 -12.44
CA ASN A 19 -13.68 -4.95 -11.16
C ASN A 19 -13.42 -4.01 -9.98
N VAL A 20 -13.96 -2.79 -10.02
CA VAL A 20 -13.88 -1.82 -8.90
C VAL A 20 -14.53 -2.38 -7.63
N ASP A 21 -15.57 -3.22 -7.75
CA ASP A 21 -16.19 -3.93 -6.63
C ASP A 21 -15.21 -4.86 -5.92
N PHE A 22 -14.31 -5.51 -6.67
CA PHE A 22 -13.27 -6.35 -6.08
C PHE A 22 -12.27 -5.50 -5.29
N ILE A 23 -11.86 -4.35 -5.83
CA ILE A 23 -10.96 -3.42 -5.14
C ILE A 23 -11.59 -2.92 -3.83
N ASN A 24 -12.89 -2.59 -3.84
CA ASN A 24 -13.63 -2.21 -2.63
C ASN A 24 -13.56 -3.33 -1.57
N LEU A 25 -13.86 -4.57 -1.96
CA LEU A 25 -13.82 -5.73 -1.08
C LEU A 25 -12.41 -5.98 -0.52
N LEU A 26 -11.39 -5.90 -1.37
CA LEU A 26 -9.99 -6.10 -0.96
C LEU A 26 -9.53 -5.04 0.04
N GLU A 27 -9.86 -3.76 -0.18
CA GLU A 27 -9.58 -2.71 0.81
C GLU A 27 -10.27 -2.99 2.15
N GLU A 28 -11.52 -3.49 2.15
CA GLU A 28 -12.26 -3.80 3.38
C GLU A 28 -11.70 -5.01 4.15
N ARG A 29 -11.02 -5.92 3.45
CA ARG A 29 -10.42 -7.13 4.01
C ARG A 29 -8.94 -6.97 4.34
N ASP A 30 -8.29 -5.93 3.80
CA ASP A 30 -6.90 -5.58 4.04
C ASP A 30 -6.60 -5.53 5.55
N GLN A 31 -5.60 -6.29 6.00
CA GLN A 31 -5.20 -6.33 7.40
C GLN A 31 -4.74 -4.96 7.90
N GLN A 32 -4.20 -4.11 7.02
CA GLN A 32 -3.85 -2.73 7.34
C GLN A 32 -5.10 -1.90 7.64
N TYR A 33 -6.17 -2.06 6.85
CA TYR A 33 -7.45 -1.39 7.06
C TYR A 33 -8.16 -1.87 8.33
N LEU A 34 -8.15 -3.18 8.58
CA LEU A 34 -8.73 -3.76 9.80
C LEU A 34 -8.02 -3.27 11.07
N ALA A 35 -6.69 -3.16 11.04
CA ALA A 35 -5.91 -2.58 12.14
C ALA A 35 -6.27 -1.10 12.36
N VAL A 36 -6.42 -0.31 11.29
CA VAL A 36 -6.86 1.08 11.36
C VAL A 36 -8.26 1.21 11.96
N ARG A 37 -9.21 0.37 11.56
CA ARG A 37 -10.57 0.35 12.15
C ARG A 37 -10.51 0.08 13.65
N LYS A 38 -9.70 -0.90 14.07
CA LYS A 38 -9.49 -1.21 15.48
C LYS A 38 -8.94 0.01 16.23
N ILE A 39 -7.86 0.62 15.73
CA ILE A 39 -7.25 1.84 16.31
C ILE A 39 -8.27 2.97 16.48
N LEU A 40 -9.05 3.27 15.44
CA LEU A 40 -10.07 4.31 15.50
C LEU A 40 -11.13 4.00 16.56
N SER A 41 -11.62 2.76 16.62
CA SER A 41 -12.60 2.34 17.62
C SER A 41 -12.05 2.37 19.05
N SER A 42 -10.78 2.02 19.24
CA SER A 42 -10.10 2.02 20.54
C SER A 42 -9.94 3.43 21.11
N LEU A 43 -9.64 4.39 20.25
CA LEU A 43 -9.35 5.78 20.63
C LEU A 43 -10.61 6.63 20.72
N ASN A 44 -11.62 6.36 19.89
CA ASN A 44 -12.80 7.20 19.69
C ASN A 44 -12.45 8.69 19.43
N ASP A 45 -11.31 8.91 18.78
CA ASP A 45 -10.79 10.24 18.43
C ASP A 45 -10.15 10.14 17.04
N LEU A 46 -10.80 10.80 16.08
CA LEU A 46 -10.40 10.78 14.68
C LEU A 46 -9.04 11.44 14.45
N LYS A 47 -8.77 12.59 15.08
CA LYS A 47 -7.52 13.33 14.89
C LYS A 47 -6.35 12.55 15.47
N LYS A 48 -6.51 12.04 16.70
CA LYS A 48 -5.52 11.18 17.37
C LYS A 48 -5.24 9.91 16.57
N ALA A 49 -6.29 9.22 16.09
CA ALA A 49 -6.14 8.03 15.26
C ALA A 49 -5.39 8.33 13.95
N CYS A 50 -5.77 9.40 13.25
CA CYS A 50 -5.05 9.85 12.05
C CYS A 50 -3.57 10.10 12.34
N PHE A 51 -3.25 10.89 13.37
CA PHE A 51 -1.87 11.26 13.70
C PHE A 51 -1.00 10.03 14.00
N ILE A 52 -1.50 9.08 14.81
CA ILE A 52 -0.79 7.85 15.14
C ILE A 52 -0.60 6.98 13.89
N VAL A 53 -1.66 6.77 13.10
CA VAL A 53 -1.60 5.91 11.91
C VAL A 53 -0.64 6.46 10.87
N VAL A 54 -0.66 7.76 10.59
CA VAL A 54 0.24 8.37 9.60
C VAL A 54 1.67 8.46 10.12
N GLY A 55 1.86 8.68 11.44
CA GLY A 55 3.17 8.63 12.07
C GLY A 55 3.83 7.26 11.90
N VAL A 56 3.10 6.17 12.18
CA VAL A 56 3.62 4.82 11.96
C VAL A 56 3.86 4.53 10.48
N ALA A 57 2.91 4.89 9.60
CA ALA A 57 3.07 4.71 8.16
C ALA A 57 4.34 5.37 7.61
N SER A 58 4.72 6.53 8.16
CA SER A 58 5.92 7.28 7.77
C SER A 58 7.22 6.54 8.11
N VAL A 59 7.18 5.56 9.02
CA VAL A 59 8.31 4.73 9.46
C VAL A 59 8.14 3.24 9.11
N SER A 60 7.08 2.86 8.39
CA SER A 60 6.83 1.50 7.90
C SER A 60 7.66 1.17 6.65
N TYR A 61 8.99 1.14 6.79
CA TYR A 61 9.90 0.72 5.72
C TYR A 61 10.96 -0.25 6.27
N MET A 62 11.41 -1.18 5.41
CA MET A 62 12.40 -2.21 5.79
C MET A 62 12.06 -2.86 7.14
N LEU A 63 10.81 -3.32 7.26
CA LEU A 63 10.31 -3.97 8.48
C LEU A 63 11.09 -5.26 8.75
N ALA A 64 11.22 -5.63 10.02
CA ALA A 64 11.79 -6.91 10.45
C ALA A 64 10.74 -8.05 10.45
N SER A 65 9.48 -7.72 10.20
CA SER A 65 8.33 -8.63 10.16
C SER A 65 7.51 -8.40 8.88
N LYS A 66 6.48 -9.21 8.67
CA LYS A 66 5.49 -8.95 7.62
C LYS A 66 4.73 -7.65 7.92
N GLY A 67 4.27 -6.97 6.87
CA GLY A 67 3.53 -5.71 7.02
C GLY A 67 2.20 -5.89 7.76
N GLU A 68 1.52 -7.00 7.49
CA GLU A 68 0.27 -7.39 8.13
C GLU A 68 0.45 -7.56 9.65
N GLU A 69 1.54 -8.19 10.08
CA GLU A 69 1.88 -8.38 11.50
C GLU A 69 2.22 -7.05 12.18
N HIS A 70 2.94 -6.17 11.47
CA HIS A 70 3.31 -4.84 11.97
C HIS A 70 2.06 -3.98 12.29
N TRP A 71 1.08 -3.94 11.39
CA TRP A 71 -0.15 -3.18 11.60
C TRP A 71 -1.02 -3.79 12.70
N ARG A 72 -1.09 -5.12 12.81
CA ARG A 72 -1.76 -5.79 13.93
C ARG A 72 -1.11 -5.41 15.26
N ALA A 73 0.22 -5.49 15.35
CA ALA A 73 0.97 -5.11 16.54
C ALA A 73 0.73 -3.65 16.95
N LEU A 74 0.63 -2.72 15.97
CA LEU A 74 0.26 -1.34 16.26
C LEU A 74 -1.12 -1.26 16.91
N SER A 75 -2.13 -1.91 16.32
CA SER A 75 -3.50 -1.84 16.84
C SER A 75 -3.62 -2.40 18.25
N ASP A 76 -2.86 -3.44 18.59
CA ASP A 76 -2.79 -4.00 19.94
C ASP A 76 -2.05 -3.09 20.92
N TYR A 77 -1.00 -2.41 20.45
CA TYR A 77 -0.24 -1.44 21.23
C TYR A 77 -1.09 -0.22 21.59
N VAL A 78 -1.78 0.35 20.59
CA VAL A 78 -2.68 1.51 20.78
C VAL A 78 -3.79 1.19 21.78
N GLU A 79 -4.43 0.03 21.68
CA GLU A 79 -5.48 -0.37 22.64
C GLU A 79 -4.97 -0.35 24.09
N LYS A 80 -3.76 -0.88 24.32
CA LYS A 80 -3.13 -0.92 25.65
C LYS A 80 -2.68 0.44 26.16
N LYS A 81 -2.36 1.37 25.26
CA LYS A 81 -1.75 2.67 25.56
C LYS A 81 -2.67 3.85 25.23
N LYS A 82 -3.97 3.61 25.02
CA LYS A 82 -4.94 4.60 24.50
C LYS A 82 -5.07 5.89 25.31
N THR A 83 -4.72 5.85 26.60
CA THR A 83 -4.72 7.02 27.51
C THR A 83 -3.50 7.92 27.34
N LEU A 84 -2.41 7.46 26.72
CA LEU A 84 -1.21 8.25 26.48
C LEU A 84 -1.41 9.28 25.36
N SER A 85 -0.51 10.27 25.28
CA SER A 85 -0.52 11.23 24.19
C SER A 85 -0.20 10.54 22.84
N PRO A 86 -0.61 11.13 21.69
CA PRO A 86 -0.24 10.58 20.39
C PRO A 86 1.28 10.44 20.20
N GLY A 87 2.06 11.39 20.73
CA GLY A 87 3.52 11.38 20.67
C GLY A 87 4.13 10.21 21.45
N ASP A 88 3.71 10.02 22.70
CA ASP A 88 4.22 8.92 23.55
C ASP A 88 3.90 7.54 22.94
N ILE A 89 2.70 7.40 22.34
CA ILE A 89 2.33 6.16 21.64
C ILE A 89 3.25 5.90 20.45
N LEU A 90 3.55 6.94 19.66
CA LEU A 90 4.42 6.82 18.49
C LEU A 90 5.86 6.48 18.86
N GLU A 91 6.45 7.20 19.82
CA GLU A 91 7.81 6.97 20.28
C GLU A 91 7.93 5.59 20.93
N GLY A 92 7.06 5.28 21.89
CA GLY A 92 7.06 3.98 22.58
C GLY A 92 6.86 2.82 21.62
N PHE A 93 5.99 2.94 20.61
CA PHE A 93 5.83 1.88 19.61
C PHE A 93 7.10 1.68 18.77
N VAL A 94 7.80 2.74 18.37
CA VAL A 94 9.07 2.62 17.63
C VAL A 94 10.16 1.97 18.49
N GLU A 95 10.20 2.29 19.78
CA GLU A 95 11.17 1.74 20.73
C GLU A 95 10.93 0.24 20.98
N GLU A 96 9.69 -0.12 21.32
CA GLU A 96 9.32 -1.45 21.77
C GLU A 96 9.07 -2.45 20.63
N SER A 97 8.62 -1.97 19.46
CA SER A 97 8.15 -2.87 18.39
C SER A 97 9.29 -3.62 17.72
N LYS A 98 9.23 -4.97 17.77
CA LYS A 98 10.15 -5.86 17.04
C LYS A 98 10.17 -5.58 15.54
N SER A 99 9.02 -5.23 14.96
CA SER A 99 8.88 -4.93 13.53
C SER A 99 9.69 -3.70 13.08
N LEU A 100 9.96 -2.77 14.00
CA LEU A 100 10.65 -1.50 13.77
C LEU A 100 12.11 -1.50 14.28
N ALA A 101 12.63 -2.66 14.70
CA ALA A 101 13.96 -2.77 15.30
C ALA A 101 15.12 -2.28 14.40
N ARG A 102 14.98 -2.42 13.07
CA ARG A 102 15.97 -1.94 12.10
C ARG A 102 15.89 -0.43 11.93
N PHE A 103 17.03 0.27 11.96
CA PHE A 103 17.11 1.73 11.77
C PHE A 103 16.27 2.54 12.79
N ARG A 104 16.10 2.03 14.01
CA ARG A 104 15.26 2.64 15.05
C ARG A 104 15.58 4.11 15.29
N THR A 105 16.87 4.47 15.41
CA THR A 105 17.29 5.86 15.60
C THR A 105 16.80 6.79 14.50
N SER A 106 16.87 6.36 13.22
CA SER A 106 16.35 7.16 12.10
C SER A 106 14.82 7.25 12.10
N ARG A 107 14.12 6.22 12.56
CA ARG A 107 12.65 6.23 12.72
C ARG A 107 12.23 7.17 13.84
N LEU A 108 12.91 7.14 14.99
CA LEU A 108 12.66 8.06 16.10
C LEU A 108 12.88 9.52 15.68
N LYS A 109 13.94 9.82 14.93
CA LYS A 109 14.14 11.16 14.36
C LYS A 109 12.97 11.61 13.48
N ARG A 110 12.39 10.72 12.66
CA ARG A 110 11.22 11.02 11.83
C ARG A 110 9.95 11.23 12.66
N ILE A 111 9.75 10.41 13.69
CA ILE A 111 8.63 10.59 14.63
C ILE A 111 8.75 11.91 15.37
N SER A 112 9.93 12.26 15.86
CA SER A 112 10.17 13.54 16.53
C SER A 112 9.86 14.75 15.64
N LEU A 113 10.23 14.71 14.35
CA LEU A 113 9.83 15.74 13.38
C LEU A 113 8.30 15.86 13.25
N LEU A 114 7.59 14.74 13.21
CA LEU A 114 6.13 14.74 13.11
C LEU A 114 5.46 15.23 14.40
N ILE A 115 5.96 14.82 15.56
CA ILE A 115 5.50 15.30 16.88
C ILE A 115 5.68 16.81 16.98
N GLY A 116 6.83 17.34 16.53
CA GLY A 116 7.09 18.78 16.48
C GLY A 116 6.12 19.54 15.56
N ALA A 117 5.52 18.87 14.58
CA ALA A 117 4.52 19.42 13.66
C ALA A 117 3.06 19.11 14.08
N SER A 118 2.82 18.65 15.32
CA SER A 118 1.49 18.27 15.81
C SER A 118 0.49 19.43 15.77
N SER A 119 0.88 20.62 16.22
CA SER A 119 0.01 21.81 16.17
C SER A 119 -0.36 22.22 14.74
N GLU A 120 0.60 22.13 13.81
CA GLU A 120 0.34 22.38 12.38
C GLU A 120 -0.60 21.32 11.80
N PHE A 121 -0.43 20.05 12.20
CA PHE A 121 -1.32 18.97 11.81
C PHE A 121 -2.76 19.21 12.29
N GLU A 122 -2.91 19.60 13.54
CA GLU A 122 -4.23 19.87 14.15
C GLU A 122 -4.93 21.07 13.50
N ALA A 123 -4.18 22.16 13.23
CA ALA A 123 -4.68 23.35 12.57
C ALA A 123 -5.10 23.07 11.12
N GLY A 124 -4.34 22.24 10.39
CA GLY A 124 -4.60 21.89 9.00
C GLY A 124 -5.60 20.74 8.78
N PHE A 125 -6.08 20.10 9.85
CA PHE A 125 -6.78 18.81 9.75
C PHE A 125 -8.00 18.81 8.81
N ASP A 126 -8.88 19.81 8.94
CA ASP A 126 -10.10 19.89 8.11
C ASP A 126 -9.79 20.14 6.64
N GLU A 127 -8.66 20.77 6.35
CA GLU A 127 -8.16 20.99 5.00
C GLU A 127 -7.57 19.70 4.42
N PHE A 128 -6.85 18.93 5.23
CA PHE A 128 -6.28 17.64 4.85
C PHE A 128 -7.34 16.60 4.50
N ILE A 129 -8.48 16.59 5.21
CA ILE A 129 -9.63 15.74 4.87
C ILE A 129 -10.19 16.10 3.49
N ARG A 130 -10.28 17.40 3.18
CA ARG A 130 -10.84 17.91 1.93
C ARG A 130 -9.91 17.73 0.74
N ASP A 131 -8.59 17.83 0.95
CA ASP A 131 -7.59 17.68 -0.10
C ASP A 131 -6.37 16.86 0.37
N LEU A 132 -6.32 15.60 -0.09
CA LEU A 132 -5.22 14.70 0.19
C LEU A 132 -3.88 15.17 -0.40
N ASN A 133 -3.83 16.07 -1.41
CA ASN A 133 -2.57 16.65 -1.87
C ASN A 133 -2.01 17.64 -0.87
N ARG A 134 -2.85 18.36 -0.12
CA ARG A 134 -2.39 19.24 0.95
C ARG A 134 -1.83 18.44 2.11
N PHE A 135 -2.50 17.35 2.50
CA PHE A 135 -1.94 16.39 3.46
C PHE A 135 -0.60 15.80 2.99
N ARG A 136 -0.52 15.39 1.72
CA ARG A 136 0.72 14.89 1.11
C ARG A 136 1.86 15.91 1.16
N SER A 137 1.55 17.17 0.88
CA SER A 137 2.52 18.28 0.90
C SER A 137 3.00 18.58 2.31
N PHE A 138 2.09 18.57 3.29
CA PHE A 138 2.42 18.65 4.71
C PHE A 138 3.42 17.54 5.11
N MET A 139 3.08 16.28 4.84
CA MET A 139 3.95 15.14 5.18
C MET A 139 5.33 15.24 4.50
N ALA A 140 5.37 15.66 3.23
CA ALA A 140 6.62 15.86 2.50
C ALA A 140 7.50 16.96 3.12
N CYS A 141 6.89 18.08 3.52
CA CYS A 141 7.56 19.20 4.17
C CYS A 141 8.14 18.80 5.53
N VAL A 142 7.30 18.25 6.42
CA VAL A 142 7.69 17.82 7.77
C VAL A 142 8.84 16.81 7.74
N LEU A 143 8.74 15.82 6.85
CA LEU A 143 9.72 14.73 6.76
C LEU A 143 10.87 15.03 5.80
N LYS A 144 10.93 16.24 5.24
CA LYS A 144 11.94 16.71 4.27
C LYS A 144 12.19 15.69 3.16
N ALA A 145 11.11 15.19 2.58
CA ALA A 145 11.12 14.13 1.57
C ALA A 145 10.33 14.52 0.32
N GLY A 146 10.70 13.97 -0.83
CA GLY A 146 9.97 14.23 -2.08
C GLY A 146 8.52 13.71 -2.01
N LEU A 147 7.61 14.42 -2.69
CA LEU A 147 6.18 14.10 -2.75
C LEU A 147 5.91 12.66 -3.23
N GLU A 148 6.76 12.10 -4.08
CA GLU A 148 6.60 10.73 -4.62
C GLU A 148 7.31 9.65 -3.79
N ASN A 149 7.95 10.01 -2.67
CA ASN A 149 8.60 9.03 -1.81
C ASN A 149 7.55 8.04 -1.29
N LYS A 150 7.88 6.74 -1.33
CA LYS A 150 6.93 5.67 -0.96
C LYS A 150 6.30 5.89 0.41
N THR A 151 7.07 6.38 1.39
CA THR A 151 6.58 6.56 2.77
C THR A 151 5.62 7.73 2.89
N ILE A 152 5.80 8.78 2.08
CA ILE A 152 4.88 9.92 2.02
C ILE A 152 3.56 9.48 1.39
N VAL A 153 3.65 8.86 0.21
CA VAL A 153 2.48 8.35 -0.53
C VAL A 153 1.72 7.30 0.30
N PHE A 154 2.45 6.39 0.97
CA PHE A 154 1.85 5.39 1.84
C PHE A 154 1.20 6.02 3.08
N SER A 155 1.77 7.09 3.65
CA SER A 155 1.12 7.83 4.75
C SER A 155 -0.21 8.45 4.30
N VAL A 156 -0.30 8.93 3.06
CA VAL A 156 -1.57 9.42 2.48
C VAL A 156 -2.60 8.29 2.32
N LYS A 157 -2.18 7.11 1.86
CA LYS A 157 -3.05 5.92 1.82
C LYS A 157 -3.59 5.58 3.22
N MET A 158 -2.72 5.57 4.22
CA MET A 158 -3.11 5.23 5.58
C MET A 158 -4.00 6.30 6.23
N PHE A 159 -3.80 7.57 5.91
CA PHE A 159 -4.73 8.65 6.27
C PHE A 159 -6.12 8.43 5.63
N TYR A 160 -6.16 8.14 4.33
CA TYR A 160 -7.40 7.77 3.63
C TYR A 160 -8.10 6.57 4.30
N TYR A 161 -7.36 5.54 4.71
CA TYR A 161 -7.93 4.39 5.43
C TYR A 161 -8.61 4.81 6.74
N VAL A 162 -8.02 5.73 7.51
CA VAL A 162 -8.66 6.23 8.75
C VAL A 162 -9.96 6.99 8.42
N LEU A 163 -9.92 7.86 7.42
CA LEU A 163 -11.11 8.61 6.99
C LEU A 163 -12.22 7.70 6.46
N LYS A 164 -11.86 6.69 5.64
CA LYS A 164 -12.79 5.66 5.16
C LYS A 164 -13.41 4.89 6.33
N ALA A 165 -12.60 4.49 7.32
CA ALA A 165 -13.07 3.80 8.52
C ALA A 165 -14.02 4.67 9.36
N ALA A 166 -13.85 5.99 9.35
CA ALA A 166 -14.72 6.95 9.99
C ALA A 166 -15.97 7.32 9.16
N GLY A 167 -16.17 6.71 7.98
CA GLY A 167 -17.34 6.91 7.13
C GLY A 167 -17.27 8.11 6.18
N PHE A 168 -16.11 8.76 6.04
CA PHE A 168 -15.95 9.87 5.10
C PHE A 168 -15.93 9.37 3.65
N LYS A 169 -16.61 10.11 2.77
CA LYS A 169 -16.47 9.98 1.33
C LYS A 169 -15.26 10.81 0.88
N VAL A 170 -14.10 10.16 0.74
CA VAL A 170 -12.86 10.83 0.37
C VAL A 170 -12.59 10.68 -1.12
N SER A 171 -12.36 11.80 -1.81
CA SER A 171 -11.88 11.79 -3.19
C SER A 171 -10.37 11.61 -3.21
N ILE A 172 -9.88 10.53 -3.82
CA ILE A 172 -8.44 10.29 -3.97
C ILE A 172 -7.96 10.90 -5.29
N PRO A 173 -7.06 11.90 -5.26
CA PRO A 173 -6.54 12.50 -6.48
C PRO A 173 -5.70 11.50 -7.29
N SER A 174 -5.98 11.40 -8.59
CA SER A 174 -5.24 10.53 -9.52
C SER A 174 -3.74 10.88 -9.63
N LYS A 175 -3.37 12.12 -9.31
CA LYS A 175 -1.97 12.61 -9.28
C LYS A 175 -1.14 12.06 -8.12
N ILE A 176 -1.76 11.41 -7.13
CA ILE A 176 -1.01 10.73 -6.07
C ILE A 176 -0.61 9.35 -6.61
N PRO A 177 0.69 9.11 -6.84
CA PRO A 177 1.14 7.89 -7.49
C PRO A 177 1.00 6.69 -6.55
N ILE A 178 1.24 5.50 -7.07
CA ILE A 178 1.31 4.28 -6.26
C ILE A 178 2.59 4.26 -5.38
N PRO A 179 2.53 3.79 -4.11
CA PRO A 179 3.73 3.65 -3.29
C PRO A 179 4.55 2.42 -3.72
N VAL A 180 5.61 2.66 -4.50
CA VAL A 180 6.43 1.56 -5.05
C VAL A 180 7.23 0.85 -3.95
N ASP A 181 6.80 -0.37 -3.62
CA ASP A 181 7.50 -1.30 -2.75
C ASP A 181 7.86 -2.62 -3.47
N CYS A 182 8.26 -3.66 -2.73
CA CYS A 182 8.61 -4.95 -3.33
C CYS A 182 7.43 -5.62 -4.02
N ARG A 183 6.23 -5.56 -3.44
CA ARG A 183 5.04 -6.23 -4.01
C ARG A 183 4.53 -5.46 -5.24
N VAL A 184 4.53 -4.13 -5.20
CA VAL A 184 4.17 -3.33 -6.38
C VAL A 184 5.16 -3.56 -7.52
N ALA A 185 6.47 -3.60 -7.24
CA ALA A 185 7.47 -3.93 -8.26
C ALA A 185 7.32 -5.37 -8.78
N LEU A 186 7.02 -6.33 -7.91
CA LEU A 186 6.73 -7.72 -8.28
C LEU A 186 5.54 -7.79 -9.25
N VAL A 187 4.40 -7.22 -8.88
CA VAL A 187 3.20 -7.28 -9.72
C VAL A 187 3.39 -6.52 -11.04
N SER A 188 4.21 -5.48 -11.05
CA SER A 188 4.59 -4.79 -12.30
C SER A 188 5.31 -5.73 -13.28
N LEU A 189 6.11 -6.67 -12.77
CA LEU A 189 6.79 -7.67 -13.59
C LEU A 189 5.88 -8.86 -13.91
N THR A 190 5.16 -9.41 -12.93
CA THR A 190 4.30 -10.60 -13.15
C THR A 190 3.11 -10.30 -14.06
N SER A 191 2.62 -9.06 -14.10
CA SER A 191 1.56 -8.65 -15.05
C SER A 191 2.08 -8.44 -16.48
N GLY A 192 3.40 -8.45 -16.66
CA GLY A 192 4.07 -8.07 -17.90
C GLY A 192 3.99 -6.57 -18.20
N LEU A 193 3.39 -5.75 -17.33
CA LEU A 193 3.28 -4.30 -17.52
C LEU A 193 4.66 -3.64 -17.68
N ILE A 194 5.65 -4.15 -16.94
CA ILE A 194 7.06 -3.81 -17.13
C ILE A 194 7.80 -5.08 -17.55
N LYS A 195 8.48 -5.01 -18.70
CA LYS A 195 9.31 -6.10 -19.22
C LYS A 195 10.73 -5.99 -18.70
N HIS A 196 11.29 -7.13 -18.32
CA HIS A 196 12.70 -7.32 -18.04
C HIS A 196 13.23 -8.49 -18.90
N PRO A 197 14.44 -8.41 -19.49
CA PRO A 197 14.94 -9.45 -20.40
C PRO A 197 14.97 -10.86 -19.81
N LEU A 198 15.17 -10.98 -18.49
CA LEU A 198 15.22 -12.25 -17.77
C LEU A 198 13.91 -12.58 -17.03
N GLY A 199 12.80 -11.94 -17.41
CA GLY A 199 11.51 -12.12 -16.73
C GLY A 199 11.48 -11.56 -15.30
N TYR A 200 10.56 -12.09 -14.49
CA TYR A 200 10.42 -11.70 -13.08
C TYR A 200 11.37 -12.53 -12.20
N SER A 201 12.20 -11.87 -11.41
CA SER A 201 13.10 -12.50 -10.45
C SER A 201 13.31 -11.59 -9.25
N SER A 202 13.75 -12.12 -8.11
CA SER A 202 14.03 -11.32 -6.90
C SER A 202 15.04 -10.19 -7.17
N ALA A 203 16.03 -10.44 -8.04
CA ALA A 203 16.99 -9.42 -8.47
C ALA A 203 16.32 -8.32 -9.30
N ALA A 204 15.50 -8.70 -10.29
CA ALA A 204 14.78 -7.75 -11.14
C ALA A 204 13.77 -6.91 -10.33
N VAL A 205 13.05 -7.52 -9.39
CA VAL A 205 12.13 -6.83 -8.46
C VAL A 205 12.90 -5.78 -7.64
N ASN A 206 14.04 -6.17 -7.06
CA ASN A 206 14.83 -5.26 -6.25
C ASN A 206 15.43 -4.11 -7.07
N GLU A 207 15.93 -4.38 -8.27
CA GLU A 207 16.44 -3.37 -9.19
C GLU A 207 15.34 -2.40 -9.63
N LEU A 208 14.18 -2.92 -10.06
CA LEU A 208 13.03 -2.12 -10.49
C LEU A 208 12.56 -1.18 -9.37
N ARG A 209 12.45 -1.69 -8.13
CA ARG A 209 12.03 -0.92 -6.96
C ARG A 209 13.04 0.15 -6.55
N THR A 210 14.33 -0.13 -6.62
CA THR A 210 15.38 0.75 -6.08
C THR A 210 15.92 1.74 -7.09
N ARG A 211 16.09 1.33 -8.35
CA ARG A 211 16.69 2.14 -9.42
C ARG A 211 15.67 2.71 -10.40
N HIS A 212 14.53 2.06 -10.57
CA HIS A 212 13.51 2.46 -11.56
C HIS A 212 12.10 2.72 -10.97
N PRO A 213 11.92 3.26 -9.75
CA PRO A 213 10.59 3.47 -9.19
C PRO A 213 9.74 4.47 -9.99
N LYS A 214 10.37 5.43 -10.69
CA LYS A 214 9.68 6.36 -11.58
C LYS A 214 9.01 5.65 -12.76
N LEU A 215 9.67 4.62 -13.31
CA LEU A 215 9.10 3.81 -14.40
C LEU A 215 7.84 3.08 -13.92
N VAL A 216 7.89 2.49 -12.73
CA VAL A 216 6.75 1.81 -12.10
C VAL A 216 5.58 2.78 -11.88
N ARG A 217 5.84 3.95 -11.30
CA ARG A 217 4.80 4.98 -11.10
C ARG A 217 4.18 5.42 -12.41
N ASN A 218 4.99 5.65 -13.45
CA ASN A 218 4.50 6.06 -14.77
C ASN A 218 3.60 4.98 -15.39
N ALA A 219 4.03 3.71 -15.34
CA ALA A 219 3.27 2.59 -15.88
C ALA A 219 1.89 2.46 -15.21
N TRP A 220 1.87 2.42 -13.88
CA TRP A 220 0.61 2.33 -13.13
C TRP A 220 -0.24 3.58 -13.25
N SER A 221 0.34 4.78 -13.38
CA SER A 221 -0.44 6.00 -13.60
C SER A 221 -1.23 5.94 -14.91
N ARG A 222 -0.63 5.44 -15.99
CA ARG A 222 -1.32 5.25 -17.28
C ARG A 222 -2.47 4.24 -17.17
N VAL A 223 -2.21 3.11 -16.52
CA VAL A 223 -3.24 2.09 -16.26
C VAL A 223 -4.39 2.66 -15.45
N CYS A 224 -4.09 3.38 -14.36
CA CYS A 224 -5.06 3.98 -13.45
C CYS A 224 -5.89 5.09 -14.13
N GLU A 225 -5.26 5.91 -14.95
CA GLU A 225 -5.91 6.97 -15.72
C GLU A 225 -6.94 6.37 -16.70
N LEU A 226 -6.53 5.35 -17.46
CA LEU A 226 -7.42 4.66 -18.41
C LEU A 226 -8.56 3.92 -17.69
N ALA A 227 -8.27 3.28 -16.55
CA ALA A 227 -9.26 2.59 -15.73
C ALA A 227 -10.20 3.55 -14.97
N ARG A 228 -9.82 4.83 -14.83
CA ARG A 228 -10.44 5.82 -13.93
C ARG A 228 -10.50 5.34 -12.47
N VAL A 229 -9.46 4.64 -12.03
CA VAL A 229 -9.31 4.16 -10.64
C VAL A 229 -8.06 4.80 -10.04
N PRO A 230 -8.13 5.50 -8.90
CA PRO A 230 -6.96 6.17 -8.32
C PRO A 230 -5.84 5.18 -7.94
N PRO A 231 -4.54 5.53 -8.16
CA PRO A 231 -3.42 4.62 -7.90
C PRO A 231 -3.35 4.10 -6.46
N LEU A 232 -3.72 4.90 -5.46
CA LEU A 232 -3.73 4.46 -4.06
C LEU A 232 -4.75 3.35 -3.77
N ARG A 233 -5.82 3.26 -4.55
CA ARG A 233 -6.81 2.17 -4.43
C ARG A 233 -6.30 0.90 -5.09
N VAL A 234 -5.66 1.05 -6.25
CA VAL A 234 -5.02 -0.05 -6.98
C VAL A 234 -3.89 -0.67 -6.13
N ASP A 235 -3.19 0.12 -5.32
CA ASP A 235 -2.18 -0.38 -4.38
C ASP A 235 -2.67 -1.54 -3.49
N ALA A 236 -3.89 -1.46 -2.95
CA ALA A 236 -4.45 -2.53 -2.12
C ALA A 236 -4.56 -3.85 -2.89
N LEU A 237 -5.04 -3.79 -4.14
CA LEU A 237 -5.11 -4.94 -5.03
C LEU A 237 -3.72 -5.53 -5.30
N LEU A 238 -2.75 -4.70 -5.70
CA LEU A 238 -1.40 -5.19 -6.02
C LEU A 238 -0.71 -5.80 -4.80
N TRP A 239 -0.89 -5.18 -3.64
CA TRP A 239 -0.27 -5.63 -2.41
C TRP A 239 -0.83 -6.96 -1.90
N ILE A 240 -2.14 -7.17 -2.04
CA ILE A 240 -2.80 -8.41 -1.65
C ILE A 240 -2.51 -9.53 -2.67
N VAL A 241 -2.75 -9.28 -3.97
CA VAL A 241 -2.52 -10.28 -5.01
C VAL A 241 -1.04 -10.66 -5.10
N GLY A 242 -0.13 -9.68 -5.05
CA GLY A 242 1.31 -9.94 -5.05
C GLY A 242 1.76 -10.76 -3.85
N GLY A 243 1.19 -10.53 -2.67
CA GLY A 243 1.47 -11.32 -1.47
C GLY A 243 1.02 -12.78 -1.62
N PHE A 244 -0.16 -13.02 -2.21
CA PHE A 244 -0.65 -14.38 -2.45
C PHE A 244 0.09 -15.10 -3.57
N LEU A 245 0.53 -14.41 -4.61
CA LEU A 245 1.40 -14.99 -5.65
C LEU A 245 2.73 -15.47 -5.04
N GLU A 246 3.36 -14.65 -4.20
CA GLU A 246 4.60 -15.01 -3.49
C GLU A 246 4.36 -16.19 -2.54
N GLN A 247 3.29 -16.16 -1.74
CA GLN A 247 2.94 -17.24 -0.82
C GLN A 247 2.65 -18.56 -1.55
N ALA A 248 2.06 -18.48 -2.74
CA ALA A 248 1.77 -19.63 -3.59
C ALA A 248 3.00 -20.13 -4.36
N GLY A 249 4.20 -19.58 -4.15
CA GLY A 249 5.38 -19.98 -4.94
C GLY A 249 5.21 -19.71 -6.44
N PHE A 250 4.42 -18.70 -6.80
CA PHE A 250 4.06 -18.37 -8.17
C PHE A 250 3.31 -19.50 -8.92
N GLU A 251 2.49 -20.27 -8.21
CA GLU A 251 1.47 -21.11 -8.87
C GLU A 251 0.12 -20.38 -8.92
N TYR A 252 -0.37 -20.07 -10.12
CA TYR A 252 -1.59 -19.28 -10.32
C TYR A 252 -2.82 -19.90 -9.62
N GLU A 253 -3.09 -21.19 -9.86
CA GLU A 253 -4.25 -21.87 -9.25
C GLU A 253 -4.15 -21.96 -7.72
N GLN A 254 -2.95 -22.13 -7.18
CA GLN A 254 -2.76 -22.12 -5.74
C GLN A 254 -2.98 -20.72 -5.16
N ALA A 255 -2.53 -19.66 -5.85
CA ALA A 255 -2.79 -18.28 -5.44
C ALA A 255 -4.30 -17.98 -5.41
N LEU A 256 -5.05 -18.43 -6.41
CA LEU A 256 -6.52 -18.29 -6.42
C LEU A 256 -7.17 -18.98 -5.22
N LYS A 257 -6.77 -20.23 -4.92
CA LYS A 257 -7.27 -20.97 -3.75
C LYS A 257 -6.96 -20.24 -2.44
N LEU A 258 -5.75 -19.69 -2.30
CA LEU A 258 -5.37 -18.92 -1.11
C LEU A 258 -6.22 -17.65 -0.96
N ILE A 259 -6.47 -16.92 -2.05
CA ILE A 259 -7.32 -15.72 -2.06
C ILE A 259 -8.76 -16.10 -1.68
N GLU A 260 -9.32 -17.15 -2.27
CA GLU A 260 -10.68 -17.63 -1.96
C GLU A 260 -10.82 -18.03 -0.48
N ASN A 261 -9.86 -18.79 0.04
CA ASN A 261 -9.84 -19.18 1.44
C ASN A 261 -9.75 -17.98 2.39
N TRP A 262 -8.93 -16.98 2.04
CA TRP A 262 -8.78 -15.77 2.82
C TRP A 262 -10.04 -14.89 2.80
N LEU A 263 -10.66 -14.73 1.63
CA LEU A 263 -11.92 -13.98 1.49
C LEU A 263 -13.14 -14.76 2.03
N ARG A 264 -13.03 -16.08 2.16
CA ARG A 264 -14.11 -17.03 2.49
C ARG A 264 -15.25 -17.01 1.47
N ILE A 265 -14.93 -16.78 0.20
CA ILE A 265 -15.87 -16.77 -0.92
C ILE A 265 -15.19 -17.36 -2.16
N ARG A 266 -15.98 -17.83 -3.12
CA ARG A 266 -15.46 -18.17 -4.46
C ARG A 266 -15.28 -16.90 -5.29
N LEU A 267 -14.17 -16.83 -6.04
CA LEU A 267 -13.90 -15.73 -6.96
C LEU A 267 -14.78 -15.87 -8.20
N SER A 268 -15.44 -14.77 -8.57
CA SER A 268 -16.16 -14.67 -9.85
C SER A 268 -15.20 -14.75 -11.04
N VAL A 269 -15.73 -15.07 -12.23
CA VAL A 269 -14.95 -15.12 -13.48
C VAL A 269 -14.24 -13.80 -13.74
N LYS A 270 -14.92 -12.65 -13.55
CA LYS A 270 -14.33 -11.33 -13.76
C LYS A 270 -13.18 -11.02 -12.79
N TRP A 271 -13.28 -11.43 -11.52
CA TRP A 271 -12.20 -11.26 -10.54
C TRP A 271 -11.00 -12.15 -10.86
N ARG A 272 -11.25 -13.40 -11.29
CA ARG A 272 -10.20 -14.32 -11.77
C ARG A 272 -9.48 -13.74 -12.98
N ASN A 273 -10.21 -13.15 -13.93
CA ASN A 273 -9.63 -12.48 -15.10
C ASN A 273 -8.72 -11.32 -14.69
N LEU A 274 -9.13 -10.46 -13.76
CA LEU A 274 -8.25 -9.40 -13.26
C LEU A 274 -6.97 -9.97 -12.61
N ILE A 275 -7.09 -11.00 -11.77
CA ILE A 275 -5.91 -11.65 -11.17
C ILE A 275 -5.03 -12.29 -12.25
N LYS A 276 -5.63 -12.85 -13.31
CA LYS A 276 -4.94 -13.40 -14.48
C LYS A 276 -4.09 -12.32 -15.16
N GLU A 277 -4.65 -11.13 -15.40
CA GLU A 277 -3.91 -10.01 -16.00
C GLU A 277 -2.72 -9.56 -15.12
N LEU A 278 -2.85 -9.63 -13.79
CA LEU A 278 -1.78 -9.32 -12.83
C LEU A 278 -0.72 -10.41 -12.71
N ALA A 279 -1.04 -11.64 -13.10
CA ALA A 279 -0.19 -12.83 -13.07
C ALA A 279 0.21 -13.30 -14.49
N TYR A 280 0.00 -12.49 -15.52
CA TYR A 280 0.16 -12.84 -16.93
C TYR A 280 1.47 -13.60 -17.22
N GLN A 281 2.62 -13.06 -16.81
CA GLN A 281 3.93 -13.70 -17.00
C GLN A 281 4.09 -14.99 -16.21
N VAL A 282 3.48 -15.11 -15.03
CA VAL A 282 3.52 -16.34 -14.23
C VAL A 282 2.87 -17.50 -14.99
N ILE A 283 1.78 -17.19 -15.71
CA ILE A 283 1.02 -18.18 -16.49
C ILE A 283 1.79 -18.53 -17.77
N GLU A 284 2.17 -17.51 -18.56
CA GLU A 284 2.87 -17.71 -19.84
C GLU A 284 4.20 -18.44 -19.68
N THR A 285 4.94 -18.20 -18.59
CA THR A 285 6.25 -18.85 -18.39
C THR A 285 6.12 -20.32 -18.00
N ARG A 286 4.99 -20.75 -17.41
CA ARG A 286 4.74 -22.18 -17.13
C ARG A 286 4.48 -22.95 -18.42
N ASP A 287 3.81 -22.36 -19.40
CA ASP A 287 3.54 -23.01 -20.69
C ASP A 287 4.82 -23.26 -21.51
N ILE A 288 5.90 -22.51 -21.25
CA ILE A 288 7.20 -22.68 -21.92
C ILE A 288 8.02 -23.85 -21.33
N HIS A 289 7.79 -24.24 -20.07
CA HIS A 289 8.52 -25.35 -19.44
C HIS A 289 7.86 -26.72 -19.66
N PHE A 290 6.74 -26.78 -20.40
CA PHE A 290 6.03 -28.00 -20.77
C PHE A 290 6.03 -28.28 -22.29
N LEU A 291 6.83 -27.54 -23.08
CA LEU A 291 7.14 -27.81 -24.49
C LEU A 291 8.63 -28.15 -24.66
#